data_AF-A0A411E996-F1
#
_entry.id   AF-A0A411E996-F1
#
_cell.length_a   1.000
_cell.length_b   1.000
_cell.length_c   1.000
_cell.angle_alpha   90.00
_cell.angle_beta   90.00
_cell.angle_gamma   90.00
#
_symmetry.space_group_name_H-M   'P 1'
#
loop_
_entity.id
_entity.type
_entity.pdbx_description
1 polymer ?
#
loop_
_entity_poly.entity_id
_entity_poly.type
_entity_poly.pdbx_seq_one_letter_code
_entity_poly.pdbx_strand_id
1 'polypeptide(L)' 'MADVQVVNLSNDITVKTNEKGNYEIPASEGDLIEFSARGMKKLRIKILKKKFINIRLERS' A
#
# COMPACT_ATOMS: atom_id res chain seq x y z
N MET A 1 13.88 8.68 -4.20
CA MET A 1 13.25 8.04 -3.02
C MET A 1 11.86 7.59 -3.41
N ALA A 2 11.48 6.35 -3.11
CA ALA A 2 10.09 5.90 -3.22
C ALA A 2 9.33 6.43 -1.99
N ASP A 3 8.51 7.47 -2.18
CA ASP A 3 7.64 8.07 -1.15
C ASP A 3 6.20 7.60 -1.38
N VAL A 4 5.99 6.28 -1.28
CA VAL A 4 4.65 5.69 -1.37
C VAL A 4 4.07 5.63 0.04
N GLN A 5 2.90 6.25 0.19
CA GLN A 5 2.06 6.12 1.38
C GLN A 5 1.16 4.90 1.20
N VAL A 6 1.19 4.01 2.18
CA VAL A 6 0.37 2.80 2.25
C VAL A 6 -0.57 2.94 3.44
N VAL A 7 -1.87 2.88 3.19
CA VAL A 7 -2.91 3.06 4.19
C VAL A 7 -3.79 1.82 4.23
N ASN A 8 -3.98 1.24 5.40
CA ASN A 8 -5.05 0.28 5.63
C ASN A 8 -6.32 1.05 6.01
N LEU A 9 -7.27 1.11 5.07
CA LEU A 9 -8.50 1.88 5.22
C LEU A 9 -9.49 1.23 6.22
N SER A 10 -9.26 -0.01 6.65
CA SER A 10 -10.12 -0.67 7.63
C SER A 10 -9.83 -0.24 9.07
N ASN A 11 -8.59 0.17 9.36
CA ASN A 11 -8.13 0.47 10.72
C ASN A 11 -7.30 1.76 10.82
N ASP A 12 -7.28 2.57 9.75
CA ASP A 12 -6.55 3.84 9.63
C ASP A 12 -5.04 3.77 9.91
N ILE A 13 -4.44 2.58 9.84
CA ILE A 13 -3.00 2.42 9.97
C ILE A 13 -2.32 2.92 8.69
N THR A 14 -1.34 3.80 8.86
CA THR A 14 -0.56 4.37 7.76
C THR A 14 0.91 4.04 7.93
N VAL A 15 1.54 3.57 6.86
CA VAL A 15 2.99 3.39 6.77
C VAL A 15 3.54 4.02 5.50
N LYS A 16 4.83 4.34 5.51
CA LYS A 16 5.55 4.81 4.32
C LYS A 16 6.54 3.75 3.86
N THR A 17 6.74 3.65 2.55
CA THR A 17 7.81 2.81 2.01
C THR A 17 9.18 3.37 2.40
N ASN A 18 10.15 2.47 2.59
CA ASN A 18 11.55 2.88 2.70
C ASN A 18 12.12 3.28 1.32
N GLU A 19 13.40 3.68 1.28
CA GLU A 19 14.06 4.15 0.06
C GLU A 19 14.09 3.13 -1.08
N LYS A 20 14.00 1.83 -0.74
CA LYS A 20 13.95 0.71 -1.69
C LYS A 20 12.53 0.35 -2.13
N GLY A 21 11.50 1.02 -1.61
CA GLY A 21 10.09 0.74 -1.91
C GLY A 21 9.47 -0.38 -1.07
N ASN A 22 10.17 -0.91 -0.06
CA ASN A 22 9.63 -1.95 0.82
C ASN A 22 8.76 -1.33 1.92
N TYR A 23 7.73 -2.05 2.33
CA TYR A 23 6.81 -1.67 3.40
C TYR A 23 6.33 -2.91 4.17
N GLU A 24 5.90 -2.69 5.40
CA GLU A 24 5.18 -3.68 6.21
C GLU A 24 3.99 -2.97 6.85
N ILE A 25 2.79 -3.54 6.70
CA ILE A 25 1.56 -2.98 7.28
C ILE A 25 0.74 -4.11 7.92
N PRO A 26 0.25 -3.94 9.16
CA PRO A 26 -0.71 -4.86 9.74
C PRO A 26 -2.02 -4.86 8.94
N ALA A 27 -2.43 -6.03 8.44
CA ALA A 27 -3.66 -6.20 7.70
C ALA A 27 -4.26 -7.59 7.92
N SER A 28 -5.60 -7.65 7.93
CA SER A 28 -6.39 -8.87 8.07
C SER A 28 -7.05 -9.26 6.74
N GLU A 29 -7.46 -10.52 6.60
CA GLU A 29 -8.29 -10.95 5.48
C GLU A 29 -9.56 -10.10 5.42
N GLY A 30 -9.82 -9.50 4.26
CA GLY A 30 -10.91 -8.57 4.02
C GLY A 30 -10.51 -7.09 3.97
N ASP A 31 -9.35 -6.72 4.51
CA ASP A 31 -8.93 -5.32 4.61
C ASP A 31 -8.67 -4.67 3.25
N LEU A 32 -8.91 -3.37 3.17
CA LEU A 32 -8.68 -2.57 1.97
C LEU A 32 -7.44 -1.69 2.14
N ILE A 33 -6.40 -1.96 1.35
CA ILE A 33 -5.15 -1.21 1.37
C ILE A 33 -5.11 -0.24 0.20
N GLU A 34 -4.89 1.05 0.47
CA GLU A 34 -4.64 2.10 -0.53
C GLU A 34 -3.14 2.43 -0.62
N PHE A 35 -2.63 2.45 -1.84
CA PHE A 35 -1.29 2.89 -2.17
C PHE A 35 -1.37 4.21 -2.92
N SER A 36 -0.60 5.21 -2.49
CA SER A 36 -0.57 6.51 -3.13
C SER A 36 0.83 7.12 -3.13
N ALA A 37 1.17 7.83 -4.20
CA ALA A 37 2.42 8.55 -4.34
C ALA A 37 2.21 9.77 -5.24
N ARG A 38 3.04 10.80 -5.08
CA ARG A 38 2.93 12.03 -5.86
C ARG A 38 3.11 11.73 -7.36
N GLY A 39 2.14 12.13 -8.18
CA GLY A 39 2.17 11.92 -9.64
C GLY A 39 1.82 10.49 -10.09
N MET A 40 1.37 9.63 -9.18
CA MET A 40 0.96 8.25 -9.47
C MET A 40 -0.54 8.08 -9.22
N LYS A 41 -1.17 7.20 -10.01
CA LYS A 41 -2.56 6.79 -9.77
C LYS A 41 -2.63 6.01 -8.47
N LYS A 42 -3.66 6.30 -7.66
CA LYS A 42 -3.96 5.53 -6.45
C LYS A 42 -4.34 4.11 -6.83
N LEU A 43 -3.88 3.13 -6.07
CA LEU A 43 -4.26 1.73 -6.22
C LEU A 43 -4.89 1.23 -4.93
N ARG A 44 -5.97 0.46 -5.03
CA ARG A 44 -6.65 -0.16 -3.89
C ARG A 44 -6.69 -1.67 -4.05
N ILE A 45 -6.41 -2.39 -2.97
CA ILE A 45 -6.32 -3.84 -2.97
C ILE A 45 -7.02 -4.39 -1.75
N LYS A 46 -7.86 -5.41 -1.97
CA LYS A 46 -8.46 -6.19 -0.90
C LYS A 46 -7.55 -7.33 -0.50
N ILE A 47 -7.22 -7.45 0.78
CA ILE A 47 -6.46 -8.56 1.31
C ILE A 47 -7.35 -9.80 1.31
N LEU A 48 -6.87 -10.85 0.64
CA LEU A 48 -7.51 -12.17 0.64
C LEU A 48 -6.79 -13.07 1.64
N LYS A 49 -5.72 -13.76 1.24
CA LYS A 49 -4.93 -14.64 2.15
C LYS A 49 -3.41 -14.49 2.01
N LYS A 50 -2.94 -13.46 1.30
CA LYS A 50 -1.52 -13.33 0.95
C LYS A 50 -0.76 -12.54 2.02
N LYS A 51 0.41 -13.07 2.42
CA LYS A 51 1.36 -12.40 3.33
C LYS A 51 2.28 -11.40 2.61
N PHE A 52 2.54 -11.61 1.32
CA PHE A 52 3.42 -10.75 0.51
C PHE A 52 2.73 -10.37 -0.79
N ILE A 53 2.74 -9.08 -1.12
CA ILE A 53 2.16 -8.54 -2.35
C ILE A 53 3.12 -7.48 -2.89
N ASN A 54 3.57 -7.64 -4.13
CA ASN A 54 4.38 -6.63 -4.82
C ASN A 54 3.47 -5.78 -5.69
N ILE A 55 3.56 -4.45 -5.54
CA ILE A 55 2.70 -3.48 -6.21
C ILE A 55 3.51 -2.58 -7.12
N ARG A 56 2.99 -2.36 -8.33
CA ARG A 56 3.49 -1.37 -9.27
C ARG A 56 2.42 -0.30 -9.47
N LEU A 57 2.78 0.96 -9.19
CA LEU A 57 1.91 2.11 -9.45
C LEU A 57 2.17 2.65 -10.85
N GLU A 58 1.10 3.03 -11.52
CA GLU A 58 1.14 3.65 -12.84
C GLU A 58 1.07 5.18 -12.70
N ARG A 59 1.76 5.90 -13.59
CA ARG A 59 1.72 7.38 -13.60
C ARG A 59 0.31 7.88 -13.92
N SER A 60 -0.06 8.99 -13.28
CA SER A 60 -1.34 9.68 -13.55
C SER A 60 -1.34 10.32 -14.93
#